data_AF-A0A227JAA8-F1
#
_entry.id   AF-A0A227JAA8-F1
#
_cell.length_a   1.000
_cell.length_b   1.000
_cell.length_c   1.000
_cell.angle_alpha   90.00
_cell.angle_beta   90.00
_cell.angle_gamma   90.00
#
_symmetry.space_group_name_H-M   'P 1'
#
loop_
_entity.id
_entity.type
_entity.pdbx_description
1 polymer ?
#
loop_
_entity_poly.entity_id
_entity_poly.type
_entity_poly.pdbx_seq_one_letter_code
_entity_poly.pdbx_strand_id
1 'polypeptide(L)'
;QDGDTLDVIYDSAIRRTGMLRVSNTHELFAAVETLTHSVPLRGERLAIITNGGGPAVMAVDTLVERGGNLATLDEVTTDQLRAILPSNWRGVNPIDLSGDATKKRYVDAINAVMNNDCADAILIMHSPSAVSDSYETALAVIEAIK
;
A
#
# COMPACT_ATOMS: atom_id res chain seq x y z
N GLN A 1 -13.76 -4.77 -34.18
CA GLN A 1 -12.50 -4.03 -34.10
C GLN A 1 -12.70 -2.53 -33.81
N ASP A 2 -13.85 -1.94 -34.14
CA ASP A 2 -14.13 -0.51 -33.84
C ASP A 2 -14.42 -0.19 -32.35
N GLY A 3 -14.88 -1.17 -31.57
CA GLY A 3 -15.21 -0.97 -30.15
C GLY A 3 -13.99 -0.66 -29.26
N ASP A 4 -12.85 -1.30 -29.53
CA ASP A 4 -11.60 -1.12 -28.77
C ASP A 4 -10.98 0.26 -29.00
N THR A 5 -11.09 0.78 -30.23
CA THR A 5 -10.50 2.08 -30.59
C THR A 5 -11.27 3.23 -29.94
N LEU A 6 -12.60 3.14 -29.93
CA LEU A 6 -13.45 4.11 -29.24
C LEU A 6 -13.20 4.09 -27.74
N ASP A 7 -13.05 2.90 -27.15
CA ASP A 7 -12.81 2.77 -25.71
C ASP A 7 -11.49 3.43 -25.28
N VAL A 8 -10.41 3.24 -26.03
CA VAL A 8 -9.11 3.88 -25.79
C VAL A 8 -9.19 5.41 -25.91
N ILE A 9 -9.99 5.93 -26.85
CA ILE A 9 -10.20 7.38 -27.02
C ILE A 9 -10.97 7.95 -25.82
N TYR A 10 -12.03 7.27 -25.38
CA TYR A 10 -12.79 7.67 -24.19
C TYR A 10 -11.93 7.61 -22.93
N ASP A 11 -11.13 6.55 -22.77
CA ASP A 11 -10.23 6.39 -21.62
C ASP A 11 -9.21 7.53 -21.55
N SER A 12 -8.60 7.86 -22.70
CA SER A 12 -7.66 8.96 -22.82
C SER A 12 -8.29 10.32 -22.49
N ALA A 13 -9.54 10.54 -22.95
CA ALA A 13 -10.28 11.77 -22.65
C ALA A 13 -10.62 11.88 -21.16
N ILE A 14 -11.11 10.79 -20.55
CA ILE A 14 -11.43 10.70 -19.13
C ILE A 14 -10.18 10.97 -18.27
N ARG A 15 -9.06 10.29 -18.57
CA ARG A 15 -7.79 10.47 -17.87
C ARG A 15 -7.27 11.91 -17.94
N ARG A 16 -7.41 12.58 -19.09
CA ARG A 16 -6.99 13.97 -19.28
C ARG A 16 -7.82 14.98 -18.48
N THR A 17 -9.06 14.64 -18.14
CA THR A 17 -9.95 15.47 -17.32
C THR A 17 -9.81 15.22 -15.81
N GLY A 18 -8.96 14.27 -15.39
CA GLY A 18 -8.81 13.90 -13.99
C GLY A 18 -9.99 13.10 -13.42
N MET A 19 -10.85 12.56 -14.29
CA MET A 19 -11.96 11.70 -13.88
C MET A 19 -11.45 10.28 -13.62
N LEU A 20 -11.88 9.67 -12.51
CA LEU A 20 -11.58 8.27 -12.19
C LEU A 20 -12.60 7.37 -12.89
N ARG A 21 -12.13 6.52 -13.81
CA ARG A 21 -12.94 5.47 -14.44
C ARG A 21 -12.92 4.21 -13.57
N VAL A 22 -14.08 3.58 -13.42
CA VAL A 22 -14.27 2.29 -12.73
C VAL A 22 -14.97 1.30 -13.66
N SER A 23 -14.65 0.02 -13.52
CA SER A 23 -15.16 -1.04 -14.41
C SER A 23 -16.47 -1.66 -13.92
N ASN A 24 -16.83 -1.47 -12.65
CA ASN A 24 -18.04 -2.01 -12.06
C ASN A 24 -18.53 -1.17 -10.87
N THR A 25 -19.75 -1.44 -10.41
CA THR A 25 -20.38 -0.72 -9.30
C THR A 25 -19.67 -0.95 -7.96
N HIS A 26 -19.00 -2.08 -7.77
CA HIS A 26 -18.24 -2.33 -6.54
C HIS A 26 -17.01 -1.42 -6.45
N GLU A 27 -16.26 -1.28 -7.55
CA GLU A 27 -15.16 -0.32 -7.66
C GLU A 27 -15.63 1.12 -7.50
N LEU A 28 -16.83 1.47 -8.00
CA LEU A 28 -17.41 2.79 -7.79
C LEU A 28 -17.54 3.12 -6.30
N PHE A 29 -18.13 2.21 -5.51
CA PHE A 29 -18.33 2.44 -4.08
C PHE A 29 -17.00 2.43 -3.31
N ALA A 30 -16.08 1.52 -3.64
CA ALA A 30 -14.75 1.48 -3.02
C ALA A 30 -13.94 2.77 -3.30
N ALA A 31 -14.02 3.29 -4.52
CA ALA A 31 -13.40 4.56 -4.90
C ALA A 31 -14.01 5.73 -4.11
N VAL A 32 -15.34 5.80 -4.01
CA VAL A 32 -16.03 6.84 -3.24
C VAL A 32 -15.61 6.79 -1.76
N GLU A 33 -15.66 5.63 -1.13
CA GLU A 33 -15.25 5.45 0.27
C GLU A 33 -13.81 5.93 0.50
N THR A 34 -12.89 5.50 -0.36
CA THR A 34 -11.49 5.92 -0.32
C THR A 34 -11.36 7.43 -0.44
N LEU A 35 -11.97 8.04 -1.46
CA LEU A 35 -11.87 9.47 -1.73
C LEU A 35 -12.51 10.34 -0.64
N THR A 36 -13.56 9.85 0.03
CA THR A 36 -14.21 10.59 1.13
C THR A 36 -13.38 10.64 2.41
N HIS A 37 -12.46 9.69 2.60
CA HIS A 37 -11.63 9.57 3.79
C HIS A 37 -10.14 9.91 3.55
N SER A 38 -9.75 10.16 2.30
CA SER A 38 -8.35 10.41 1.95
C SER A 38 -7.93 11.84 2.26
N VAL A 39 -6.82 11.99 2.98
CA VAL A 39 -6.01 13.21 2.91
C VAL A 39 -5.44 13.31 1.48
N PRO A 40 -5.41 14.49 0.84
CA PRO A 40 -4.81 14.63 -0.49
C PRO A 40 -3.40 14.03 -0.51
N LEU A 41 -3.16 13.07 -1.39
CA LEU A 41 -1.84 12.48 -1.56
C LEU A 41 -0.86 13.56 -2.02
N ARG A 42 0.30 13.64 -1.36
CA ARG A 42 1.32 14.65 -1.65
C ARG A 42 2.22 14.27 -2.83
N GLY A 43 2.07 13.04 -3.33
CA GLY A 43 2.82 12.46 -4.44
C GLY A 43 2.34 11.05 -4.76
N GLU A 44 3.15 10.28 -5.48
CA GLU A 44 2.79 8.98 -6.07
C GLU A 44 3.63 7.81 -5.54
N ARG A 45 4.50 8.03 -4.54
CA ARG A 45 5.38 7.00 -3.97
C ARG A 45 4.65 6.15 -2.94
N LEU A 46 4.36 4.89 -3.24
CA LEU A 46 3.66 3.96 -2.35
C LEU A 46 4.63 3.06 -1.58
N ALA A 47 4.59 3.11 -0.24
CA ALA A 47 5.17 2.08 0.63
C ALA A 47 4.16 0.97 0.89
N ILE A 48 4.57 -0.30 0.81
CA ILE A 48 3.72 -1.46 1.10
C ILE A 48 4.27 -2.17 2.34
N ILE A 49 3.42 -2.33 3.36
CA ILE A 49 3.74 -3.06 4.60
C ILE A 49 2.83 -4.28 4.69
N THR A 50 3.39 -5.48 4.83
CA THR A 50 2.59 -6.71 4.88
C THR A 50 3.25 -7.84 5.66
N ASN A 51 2.48 -8.78 6.21
CA ASN A 51 3.00 -10.02 6.81
C ASN A 51 2.97 -11.24 5.86
N GLY A 52 2.66 -11.04 4.58
CA GLY A 52 2.55 -12.12 3.61
C GLY A 52 3.18 -11.79 2.27
N GLY A 53 4.15 -12.60 1.83
CA GLY A 53 4.82 -12.43 0.54
C GLY A 53 3.89 -12.55 -0.68
N GLY A 54 2.86 -13.42 -0.63
CA GLY A 54 1.87 -13.53 -1.71
C GLY A 54 1.09 -12.23 -1.93
N PRO A 55 0.43 -11.69 -0.89
CA PRO A 55 -0.18 -10.36 -0.94
C PRO A 55 0.78 -9.25 -1.40
N ALA A 56 2.06 -9.29 -0.97
CA ALA A 56 3.07 -8.33 -1.40
C ALA A 56 3.26 -8.34 -2.93
N VAL A 57 3.44 -9.52 -3.52
CA VAL A 57 3.62 -9.68 -4.97
C VAL A 57 2.39 -9.18 -5.73
N MET A 58 1.18 -9.59 -5.30
CA MET A 58 -0.06 -9.15 -5.93
C MET A 58 -0.22 -7.62 -5.91
N ALA A 59 0.14 -6.98 -4.80
CA ALA A 59 0.06 -5.53 -4.67
C ALA A 59 1.07 -4.81 -5.57
N VAL A 60 2.30 -5.33 -5.65
CA VAL A 60 3.33 -4.79 -6.57
C VAL A 60 2.90 -4.95 -8.02
N ASP A 61 2.44 -6.13 -8.42
CA ASP A 61 1.98 -6.39 -9.80
C ASP A 61 0.84 -5.45 -10.17
N THR A 62 -0.17 -5.32 -9.30
CA THR A 62 -1.30 -4.41 -9.51
C THR A 62 -0.86 -2.94 -9.60
N LEU A 63 0.09 -2.53 -8.76
CA LEU A 63 0.63 -1.17 -8.78
C LEU A 63 1.33 -0.88 -10.11
N VAL A 64 2.19 -1.79 -10.56
CA VAL A 64 2.93 -1.67 -11.82
C VAL A 64 1.99 -1.68 -13.03
N GLU A 65 1.00 -2.57 -13.05
CA GLU A 65 -0.03 -2.63 -14.10
C GLU A 65 -0.82 -1.34 -14.22
N ARG A 66 -1.06 -0.65 -13.09
CA ARG A 66 -1.76 0.65 -13.05
C ARG A 66 -0.83 1.85 -13.25
N GLY A 67 0.47 1.63 -13.46
CA GLY A 67 1.47 2.67 -13.69
C GLY A 67 1.85 3.47 -12.44
N GLY A 68 1.66 2.90 -11.24
CA GLY A 68 2.05 3.51 -9.98
C GLY A 68 3.53 3.28 -9.63
N ASN A 69 4.01 3.99 -8.62
CA ASN A 69 5.43 3.99 -8.23
C ASN A 69 5.63 3.43 -6.82
N LEU A 70 6.55 2.49 -6.65
CA LEU A 70 7.00 2.08 -5.32
C LEU A 70 7.87 3.18 -4.71
N ALA A 71 7.65 3.45 -3.42
CA ALA A 71 8.54 4.27 -2.62
C ALA A 71 9.93 3.63 -2.53
N THR A 72 10.97 4.46 -2.67
CA THR A 72 12.36 4.09 -2.36
C THR A 72 12.63 4.45 -0.91
N LEU A 73 13.00 3.46 -0.10
CA LEU A 73 13.32 3.67 1.30
C LEU A 73 14.70 4.33 1.41
N ASP A 74 14.80 5.38 2.21
CA ASP A 74 16.10 5.97 2.54
C ASP A 74 16.89 5.09 3.52
N GLU A 75 18.17 5.40 3.69
CA GLU A 75 19.09 4.64 4.55
C GLU A 75 18.61 4.64 6.01
N VAL A 76 18.12 5.78 6.50
CA VAL A 76 17.60 5.94 7.88
C VAL A 76 16.42 5.01 8.13
N THR A 77 15.44 5.00 7.23
CA THR A 77 14.25 4.15 7.29
C THR A 77 14.66 2.69 7.18
N THR A 78 15.58 2.36 6.28
CA THR A 78 16.07 1.00 6.08
C THR A 78 16.75 0.46 7.34
N ASP A 79 17.56 1.27 8.02
CA ASP A 79 18.23 0.88 9.26
C ASP A 79 17.25 0.71 10.42
N GLN A 80 16.27 1.61 10.57
CA GLN A 80 15.19 1.47 11.55
C GLN A 80 14.41 0.17 11.34
N LEU A 81 14.07 -0.14 10.09
CA LEU A 81 13.36 -1.37 9.73
C LEU A 81 14.23 -2.62 9.97
N ARG A 82 15.53 -2.59 9.64
CA ARG A 82 16.45 -3.71 9.92
C ARG A 82 16.55 -4.07 11.41
N ALA A 83 16.36 -3.09 12.30
CA ALA A 83 16.38 -3.33 13.74
C ALA A 83 15.17 -4.13 14.25
N ILE A 84 14.06 -4.14 13.51
CA ILE A 84 12.79 -4.77 13.93
C ILE A 84 12.36 -5.94 13.03
N LEU A 85 12.89 -6.02 11.80
CA LEU A 85 12.54 -7.05 10.83
C LEU A 85 13.50 -8.24 10.86
N PRO A 86 13.03 -9.41 10.40
CA PRO A 86 13.90 -10.58 10.24
C PRO A 86 15.10 -10.30 9.33
N SER A 87 16.22 -10.98 9.60
CA SER A 87 17.50 -10.77 8.91
C SER A 87 17.49 -11.10 7.41
N ASN A 88 16.46 -11.83 6.95
CA ASN A 88 16.25 -12.15 5.54
C ASN A 88 15.46 -11.07 4.79
N TRP A 89 14.98 -10.02 5.46
CA TRP A 89 14.39 -8.88 4.78
C TRP A 89 15.42 -8.16 3.92
N ARG A 90 15.04 -7.81 2.69
CA ARG A 90 15.95 -7.37 1.63
C ARG A 90 16.34 -5.88 1.72
N GLY A 91 15.80 -5.14 2.68
CA GLY A 91 16.05 -3.70 2.80
C GLY A 91 15.39 -2.87 1.70
N VAL A 92 14.32 -3.40 1.10
CA VAL A 92 13.59 -2.75 0.00
C VAL A 92 12.09 -2.89 0.23
N ASN A 93 11.32 -2.04 -0.44
CA ASN A 93 9.87 -2.10 -0.54
C ASN A 93 9.48 -3.21 -1.55
N PRO A 94 8.52 -4.11 -1.26
CA PRO A 94 7.65 -4.23 -0.07
C PRO A 94 8.36 -4.59 1.24
N ILE A 95 7.82 -4.04 2.34
CA ILE A 95 8.25 -4.30 3.71
C ILE A 95 7.49 -5.54 4.21
N ASP A 96 8.13 -6.72 4.09
CA ASP A 96 7.60 -8.00 4.56
C ASP A 96 7.94 -8.22 6.05
N LEU A 97 6.91 -8.11 6.89
CA LEU A 97 6.95 -8.32 8.32
C LEU A 97 7.05 -9.79 8.73
N SER A 98 6.96 -10.73 7.78
CA SER A 98 6.86 -12.18 7.98
C SER A 98 5.57 -12.64 8.66
N GLY A 99 5.20 -13.92 8.46
CA GLY A 99 3.91 -14.46 8.90
C GLY A 99 3.66 -14.50 10.41
N ASP A 100 4.72 -14.38 11.22
CA ASP A 100 4.69 -14.25 12.69
C ASP A 100 4.59 -12.79 13.17
N ALA A 101 4.33 -11.84 12.26
CA ALA A 101 4.26 -10.43 12.58
C ALA A 101 3.32 -10.15 13.76
N THR A 102 3.87 -9.54 14.80
CA THR A 102 3.13 -9.06 15.96
C THR A 102 2.55 -7.67 15.69
N LYS A 103 1.50 -7.29 16.43
CA LYS A 103 0.96 -5.93 16.39
C LYS A 103 2.03 -4.84 16.61
N LYS A 104 3.01 -5.11 17.47
CA LYS A 104 4.15 -4.21 17.69
C LYS A 104 5.01 -4.06 16.44
N ARG A 105 5.33 -5.15 15.73
CA ARG A 105 6.13 -5.11 14.48
C ARG A 105 5.44 -4.28 13.40
N TYR A 106 4.10 -4.35 13.30
CA TYR A 106 3.31 -3.46 12.44
C TYR A 106 3.46 -1.99 12.82
N VAL A 107 3.20 -1.65 14.09
CA VAL A 107 3.29 -0.25 14.57
C VAL A 107 4.69 0.32 14.39
N ASP A 108 5.73 -0.43 14.75
CA ASP A 108 7.11 0.00 14.60
C ASP A 108 7.47 0.25 13.12
N ALA A 109 7.03 -0.62 12.20
CA ALA A 109 7.28 -0.44 10.77
C ALA A 109 6.51 0.75 10.18
N ILE A 110 5.25 0.95 10.58
CA ILE A 110 4.44 2.10 10.18
C ILE A 110 5.11 3.39 10.63
N ASN A 111 5.54 3.46 11.90
CA ASN A 111 6.22 4.62 12.45
C ASN A 111 7.56 4.88 11.75
N ALA A 112 8.33 3.84 11.42
CA ALA A 112 9.58 4.00 10.66
C ALA A 112 9.33 4.63 9.28
N VAL A 113 8.23 4.27 8.60
CA VAL A 113 7.90 4.89 7.31
C VAL A 113 7.29 6.29 7.49
N MET A 114 6.37 6.49 8.44
CA MET A 114 5.69 7.78 8.64
C MET A 114 6.59 8.89 9.16
N ASN A 115 7.62 8.55 9.96
CA ASN A 115 8.54 9.54 10.53
C ASN A 115 9.62 10.01 9.54
N ASN A 116 9.69 9.41 8.35
CA ASN A 116 10.65 9.75 7.31
C ASN A 116 9.91 10.14 6.00
N ASP A 117 10.49 11.03 5.19
CA ASP A 117 9.87 11.51 3.94
C ASP A 117 10.18 10.58 2.75
N CYS A 118 10.07 9.27 2.96
CA CYS A 118 10.40 8.27 1.93
C CYS A 118 9.19 7.85 1.08
N ALA A 119 7.96 8.09 1.54
CA ALA A 119 6.72 7.68 0.88
C ALA A 119 5.61 8.72 0.99
N ASP A 120 4.75 8.78 -0.03
CA ASP A 120 3.59 9.69 -0.09
C ASP A 120 2.29 8.99 0.34
N ALA A 121 2.28 7.66 0.31
CA ALA A 121 1.18 6.80 0.75
C ALA A 121 1.72 5.50 1.35
N ILE A 122 0.96 4.90 2.28
CA ILE A 122 1.27 3.60 2.89
C ILE A 122 0.08 2.66 2.67
N LEU A 123 0.33 1.53 2.01
CA LEU A 123 -0.61 0.41 1.93
C LEU A 123 -0.24 -0.63 2.99
N ILE A 124 -1.14 -0.85 3.95
CA ILE A 124 -0.98 -1.86 4.99
C ILE A 124 -1.85 -3.06 4.63
N MET A 125 -1.24 -4.24 4.53
CA MET A 125 -1.94 -5.49 4.19
C MET A 125 -1.67 -6.56 5.23
N HIS A 126 -2.74 -7.09 5.81
CA HIS A 126 -2.67 -8.16 6.80
C HIS A 126 -3.31 -9.45 6.25
N SER A 127 -2.55 -10.54 6.28
CA SER A 127 -3.03 -11.89 6.02
C SER A 127 -3.25 -12.61 7.35
N PRO A 128 -4.49 -12.98 7.72
CA PRO A 128 -4.78 -13.65 8.97
C PRO A 128 -4.00 -14.96 9.15
N SER A 129 -3.47 -15.20 10.34
CA SER A 129 -2.77 -16.44 10.68
C SER A 129 -3.01 -16.83 12.14
N ALA A 130 -2.74 -18.09 12.50
CA ALA A 130 -2.92 -18.57 13.88
C ALA A 130 -2.01 -17.85 14.91
N VAL A 131 -0.95 -17.20 14.45
CA VAL A 131 0.05 -16.51 15.29
C VAL A 131 -0.05 -14.98 15.21
N SER A 132 -0.99 -14.46 14.41
CA SER A 132 -1.17 -13.02 14.20
C SER A 132 -2.64 -12.66 14.35
N ASP A 133 -2.99 -12.05 15.49
CA ASP A 133 -4.36 -11.63 15.76
C ASP A 133 -4.72 -10.39 14.92
N SER A 134 -5.64 -10.57 13.97
CA SER A 134 -6.04 -9.51 13.03
C SER A 134 -6.76 -8.35 13.72
N TYR A 135 -7.57 -8.62 14.73
CA TYR A 135 -8.37 -7.60 15.41
C TYR A 135 -7.51 -6.70 16.29
N GLU A 136 -6.65 -7.31 17.11
CA GLU A 136 -5.69 -6.61 17.95
C GLU A 136 -4.66 -5.83 17.11
N THR A 137 -4.25 -6.39 15.97
CA THR A 137 -3.38 -5.68 15.02
C THR A 137 -4.08 -4.46 14.43
N ALA A 138 -5.33 -4.60 13.99
CA ALA A 138 -6.10 -3.48 13.46
C ALA A 138 -6.28 -2.35 14.49
N LEU A 139 -6.60 -2.70 15.75
CA LEU A 139 -6.71 -1.71 16.83
C LEU A 139 -5.39 -0.96 17.07
N ALA A 140 -4.27 -1.68 17.11
CA ALA A 140 -2.95 -1.07 17.30
C ALA A 140 -2.56 -0.15 16.15
N VAL A 141 -2.89 -0.53 14.91
CA VAL A 141 -2.67 0.31 13.72
C VAL A 141 -3.53 1.59 13.77
N ILE A 142 -4.80 1.48 14.15
CA ILE A 142 -5.69 2.64 14.31
C ILE A 142 -5.15 3.59 15.40
N GLU A 143 -4.67 3.06 16.52
CA GLU A 143 -4.09 3.86 17.60
C GLU A 143 -2.81 4.58 17.17
N ALA A 144 -1.97 3.95 16.34
CA ALA A 144 -0.72 4.53 15.86
C ALA A 144 -0.90 5.65 14.82
N ILE A 145 -2.01 5.65 14.07
CA ILE A 145 -2.25 6.59 12.95
C ILE A 145 -3.20 7.74 13.34
N LYS A 146 -3.85 7.64 14.51
CA LYS A 146 -4.66 8.73 15.09
C LYS A 146 -3.81 9.92 15.53
#